data_AF-A0A8B6DCU2-F1
#
_entry.id   AF-A0A8B6DCU2-F1
#
_cell.length_a   1.000
_cell.length_b   1.000
_cell.length_c   1.000
_cell.angle_alpha   90.00
_cell.angle_beta   90.00
_cell.angle_gamma   90.00
#
_symmetry.space_group_name_H-M   'P 1'
#
loop_
_entity.id
_entity.type
_entity.pdbx_description
1 polymer ?
#
loop_
_entity_poly.entity_id
_entity_poly.type
_entity_poly.pdbx_seq_one_letter_code
_entity_poly.pdbx_strand_id
1 'polypeptide(L)'
;MDYNLRPQWQYWNFNTSQRHLCGKCGLYHRQGTCYAFKKMCYQCGRKGHYARMCFTQFQAARPTGSKQVTYHKRKSNRKQERDHERMDKFKQKRKVLQEMPFSSIRNGAFINSIDTTQCLKTELQKMKGKLNQEKTKSDKEIKELKEKLICKEEETFQYKEVTKTFQEQVEICESINRQLRQKLEKNPTTYDFEIVKGQRNQVLKENRKLLKELSAAKQRSNVGHVGLTQPNRGSNLRYRNNQQNHHQPMHSNQNVYSLADIKDKMKDVVQQTLESIGPDNISCDFQQNKNDEYQEEDAASCSTQETKANLEKIILRLKEAKEETEQIRRNCQEIIKTYQESEEIKSNSPNQQVKKNRLNFYFRRQKIKTKKSYIQEL
;
A
#
# COMPACT_ATOMS: atom_id res chain seq x y z
N MET A 1 25.80 -58.47 55.26
CA MET A 1 24.46 -57.86 55.13
C MET A 1 24.67 -56.35 55.07
N ASP A 2 25.08 -55.84 53.90
CA ASP A 2 25.52 -54.46 53.72
C ASP A 2 24.42 -53.59 53.12
N TYR A 3 23.90 -52.66 53.92
CA TYR A 3 22.88 -51.69 53.53
C TYR A 3 23.50 -50.55 52.72
N ASN A 4 23.24 -50.53 51.41
CA ASN A 4 23.53 -49.41 50.52
C ASN A 4 22.57 -48.23 50.77
N LEU A 5 23.01 -47.24 51.54
CA LEU A 5 22.34 -45.93 51.66
C LEU A 5 22.59 -45.08 50.40
N ARG A 6 21.67 -45.12 49.44
CA ARG A 6 21.60 -44.16 48.34
C ARG A 6 21.00 -42.83 48.85
N PRO A 7 21.60 -41.66 48.55
CA PRO A 7 20.97 -40.38 48.86
C PRO A 7 19.75 -40.19 47.96
N GLN A 8 18.59 -40.03 48.60
CA GLN A 8 17.31 -39.73 47.97
C GLN A 8 17.31 -38.24 47.56
N TRP A 9 17.80 -37.94 46.36
CA TRP A 9 17.68 -36.60 45.79
C TRP A 9 16.23 -36.35 45.43
N GLN A 10 15.61 -35.43 46.16
CA GLN A 10 14.27 -34.92 45.93
C GLN A 10 14.14 -34.37 44.50
N TYR A 11 13.11 -34.82 43.79
CA TYR A 11 12.73 -34.33 42.47
C TYR A 11 12.29 -32.87 42.59
N TRP A 12 13.15 -31.95 42.17
CA TRP A 12 12.76 -30.57 41.91
C TRP A 12 11.98 -30.54 40.58
N ASN A 13 10.64 -30.51 40.66
CA ASN A 13 9.77 -30.24 39.52
C ASN A 13 9.88 -28.74 39.13
N PHE A 14 10.94 -28.39 38.41
CA PHE A 14 11.04 -27.10 37.72
C PHE A 14 10.29 -27.17 36.39
N ASN A 15 9.08 -26.61 36.40
CA ASN A 15 8.25 -26.44 35.21
C ASN A 15 8.70 -25.19 34.43
N THR A 16 9.90 -25.23 33.86
CA THR A 16 10.43 -24.14 33.02
C THR A 16 10.70 -24.65 31.61
N SER A 17 9.95 -24.12 30.64
CA SER A 17 10.07 -24.39 29.19
C SER A 17 11.39 -23.92 28.56
N GLN A 18 12.44 -23.68 29.36
CA GLN A 18 13.79 -23.52 28.85
C GLN A 18 14.34 -24.92 28.59
N ARG A 19 14.57 -25.24 27.31
CA ARG A 19 15.22 -26.49 26.92
C ARG A 19 16.57 -26.52 27.65
N HIS A 20 16.72 -27.41 28.63
CA HIS A 20 17.98 -27.58 29.34
C HIS A 20 18.89 -28.55 28.56
N LEU A 21 20.18 -28.23 28.52
CA LEU A 21 21.19 -29.13 27.97
C LEU A 21 21.29 -30.38 28.85
N CYS A 22 21.39 -31.56 28.23
CA CYS A 22 21.53 -32.78 29.01
C CYS A 22 22.90 -32.85 29.69
N GLY A 23 22.93 -32.97 31.02
CA GLY A 23 24.19 -33.10 31.79
C GLY A 23 25.05 -34.33 31.48
N LYS A 24 24.51 -35.31 30.73
CA LYS A 24 25.22 -36.53 30.32
C LYS A 24 25.95 -36.39 28.99
N CYS A 25 25.36 -35.67 28.03
CA CYS A 25 25.89 -35.57 26.66
C CYS A 25 26.20 -34.14 26.19
N GLY A 26 25.64 -33.13 26.85
CA GLY A 26 25.75 -31.71 26.51
C GLY A 26 24.89 -31.26 25.33
N LEU A 27 23.91 -32.06 24.88
CA LEU A 27 23.02 -31.75 23.75
C LEU A 27 21.55 -31.67 24.20
N TYR A 28 20.71 -31.07 23.35
CA TYR A 28 19.26 -31.01 23.54
C TYR A 28 18.58 -32.27 22.98
N HIS A 29 17.88 -33.01 23.83
CA HIS A 29 17.06 -34.16 23.44
C HIS A 29 15.93 -34.38 24.46
N ARG A 30 14.92 -35.19 24.10
CA ARG A 30 13.85 -35.59 25.04
C ARG A 30 14.42 -36.47 26.16
N GLN A 31 13.80 -36.45 27.33
CA GLN A 31 14.19 -37.35 28.42
C GLN A 31 14.14 -38.82 27.94
N GLY A 32 15.15 -39.61 28.29
CA GLY A 32 15.27 -41.01 27.87
C GLY A 32 16.00 -41.27 26.56
N THR A 33 16.12 -40.30 25.64
CA THR A 33 16.77 -40.51 24.32
C THR A 33 18.23 -40.05 24.27
N CYS A 34 18.93 -40.09 25.40
CA CYS A 34 20.32 -39.62 25.46
C CYS A 34 21.27 -40.53 24.68
N TYR A 35 21.93 -40.00 23.65
CA TYR A 35 22.95 -40.73 22.88
C TYR A 35 24.13 -41.25 23.73
N ALA A 36 24.39 -40.61 24.87
CA ALA A 36 25.44 -41.04 25.79
C ALA A 36 25.02 -42.22 26.69
N PHE A 37 23.74 -42.62 26.71
CA PHE A 37 23.23 -43.63 27.66
C PHE A 37 23.94 -44.98 27.54
N LYS A 38 24.21 -45.44 26.32
CA LYS A 38 24.91 -46.72 26.05
C LYS A 38 26.43 -46.58 25.88
N LYS A 39 26.97 -45.35 25.93
CA LYS A 39 28.40 -45.10 25.71
C LYS A 39 29.15 -45.19 27.04
N MET A 40 30.35 -45.80 26.99
CA MET A 40 31.28 -45.89 28.11
C MET A 40 32.13 -44.63 28.16
N CYS A 41 32.23 -44.01 29.34
CA CYS A 41 33.21 -42.97 29.56
C CYS A 41 34.61 -43.59 29.62
N TYR A 42 35.52 -43.18 28.74
CA TYR A 42 36.90 -43.71 28.71
C TYR A 42 37.73 -43.28 29.92
N GLN A 43 37.27 -42.29 30.69
CA GLN A 43 38.02 -41.70 31.80
C GLN A 43 37.69 -42.34 33.15
N CYS A 44 36.43 -42.73 33.38
CA CYS A 44 36.00 -43.39 34.62
C CYS A 44 35.45 -44.80 34.41
N GLY A 45 35.37 -45.28 33.16
CA GLY A 45 34.86 -46.61 32.82
C GLY A 45 33.36 -46.81 33.05
N ARG A 46 32.58 -45.79 33.41
CA ARG A 46 31.14 -45.92 33.68
C ARG A 46 30.30 -45.60 32.43
N LYS A 47 29.18 -46.32 32.22
CA LYS A 47 28.21 -46.03 31.15
C LYS A 47 27.42 -44.74 31.46
N GLY A 48 26.91 -44.11 30.42
CA GLY A 48 25.83 -43.12 30.54
C GLY A 48 26.26 -41.65 30.46
N HIS A 49 27.52 -41.35 30.12
CA HIS A 49 28.01 -40.00 29.83
C HIS A 49 29.26 -40.04 28.95
N TYR A 50 29.57 -38.94 28.27
CA TYR A 50 30.85 -38.78 27.58
C TYR A 50 31.95 -38.32 28.54
N ALA A 51 33.22 -38.62 28.25
CA ALA A 51 34.35 -38.23 29.11
C ALA A 51 34.46 -36.72 29.36
N ARG A 52 34.12 -35.89 28.37
CA ARG A 52 34.06 -34.42 28.53
C ARG A 52 33.02 -33.95 29.56
N MET A 53 32.03 -34.80 29.87
CA MET A 53 30.99 -34.55 30.88
C MET A 53 31.24 -35.37 32.16
N CYS A 54 32.46 -35.90 32.33
CA CYS A 54 32.78 -36.76 33.46
C CYS A 54 33.04 -35.94 34.72
N PHE A 55 32.14 -36.03 35.70
CA PHE A 55 32.24 -35.28 36.96
C PHE A 55 33.45 -35.68 37.83
N THR A 56 34.06 -36.85 37.60
CA THR A 56 35.27 -37.26 38.33
C THR A 56 36.48 -36.40 37.97
N GLN A 57 36.44 -35.67 36.85
CA GLN A 57 37.49 -34.74 36.46
C GLN A 57 37.65 -33.58 37.48
N PHE A 58 36.61 -33.25 38.24
CA PHE A 58 36.68 -32.22 39.29
C PHE A 58 37.21 -32.72 40.64
N GLN A 59 37.27 -34.04 40.87
CA GLN A 59 37.76 -34.60 42.14
C GLN A 59 39.20 -35.12 42.07
N ALA A 60 39.73 -35.39 40.87
CA ALA A 60 41.05 -36.00 40.68
C ALA A 60 42.25 -35.03 40.88
N ALA A 61 42.02 -33.74 41.16
CA ALA A 61 43.09 -32.77 41.40
C ALA A 61 43.39 -32.52 42.90
N ARG A 62 42.93 -33.39 43.81
CA ARG A 62 43.44 -33.41 45.18
C ARG A 62 44.25 -34.70 45.39
N PRO A 63 45.58 -34.62 45.51
CA PRO A 63 46.40 -35.80 45.77
C PRO A 63 45.98 -36.41 47.10
N THR A 64 45.30 -37.55 47.02
CA THR A 64 44.97 -38.43 48.14
C THR A 64 46.25 -39.08 48.63
N GLY A 65 46.86 -38.51 49.67
CA GLY A 65 48.09 -39.06 50.24
C GLY A 65 48.63 -38.36 51.50
N SER A 66 48.12 -37.18 51.87
CA SER A 66 48.39 -36.63 53.21
C SER A 66 47.18 -36.82 54.11
N LYS A 67 47.37 -37.54 55.20
CA LYS A 67 46.50 -37.44 56.38
C LYS A 67 46.58 -35.98 56.84
N GLN A 68 45.71 -35.13 56.31
CA GLN A 68 45.56 -33.77 56.82
C GLN A 68 44.95 -33.89 58.20
N VAL A 69 45.82 -33.90 59.21
CA VAL A 69 45.47 -33.49 60.55
C VAL A 69 44.75 -32.15 60.40
N THR A 70 43.44 -32.13 60.64
CA THR A 70 42.64 -30.91 60.65
C THR A 70 43.05 -30.11 61.88
N TYR A 71 44.22 -29.50 61.83
CA TYR A 71 44.49 -28.32 62.63
C TYR A 71 43.49 -27.28 62.14
N HIS A 72 42.39 -27.12 62.89
CA HIS A 72 41.62 -25.90 62.87
C HIS A 72 42.59 -24.77 63.23
N LYS A 73 43.30 -24.24 62.23
CA LYS A 73 44.05 -23.00 62.36
C LYS A 73 43.00 -21.96 62.74
N ARG A 74 42.91 -21.69 64.05
CA ARG A 74 42.12 -20.59 64.58
C ARG A 74 42.51 -19.38 63.75
N LYS A 75 41.54 -18.82 63.02
CA LYS A 75 41.76 -17.59 62.27
C LYS A 75 42.34 -16.59 63.26
N SER A 76 43.45 -15.94 62.91
CA SER A 76 44.00 -14.87 63.76
C SER A 76 42.92 -13.83 64.04
N ASN A 77 42.95 -13.20 65.21
CA ASN A 77 41.95 -12.19 65.61
C ASN A 77 41.80 -11.10 64.52
N ARG A 78 42.91 -10.67 63.92
CA ARG A 78 42.94 -9.72 62.79
C ARG A 78 42.21 -10.20 61.52
N LYS A 79 42.13 -11.51 61.29
CA LYS A 79 41.33 -12.07 60.17
C LYS A 79 39.85 -12.14 60.52
N GLN A 80 39.51 -12.49 61.77
CA GLN A 80 38.13 -12.51 62.24
C GLN A 80 37.50 -11.11 62.18
N GLU A 81 38.25 -10.10 62.62
CA GLU A 81 37.82 -8.70 62.59
C GLU A 81 37.55 -8.20 61.16
N ARG A 82 38.46 -8.47 60.21
CA ARG A 82 38.23 -8.14 58.79
C ARG A 82 37.03 -8.86 58.18
N ASP A 83 36.79 -10.12 58.56
CA ASP A 83 35.61 -10.87 58.09
C ASP A 83 34.32 -10.28 58.68
N HIS A 84 34.34 -9.85 59.95
CA HIS A 84 33.22 -9.17 60.63
C HIS A 84 32.89 -7.84 59.94
N GLU A 85 33.89 -7.00 59.69
CA GLU A 85 33.70 -5.71 59.01
C GLU A 85 33.13 -5.88 57.59
N ARG A 86 33.58 -6.91 56.83
CA ARG A 86 33.00 -7.24 55.53
C ARG A 86 31.54 -7.66 55.64
N MET A 87 31.20 -8.44 56.66
CA MET A 87 29.83 -8.87 56.89
C MET A 87 28.91 -7.72 57.29
N ASP A 88 29.41 -6.77 58.08
CA ASP A 88 28.64 -5.58 58.45
C ASP A 88 28.43 -4.65 57.25
N LYS A 89 29.46 -4.44 56.42
CA LYS A 89 29.32 -3.73 55.13
C LYS A 89 28.31 -4.41 54.21
N PHE A 90 28.29 -5.74 54.16
CA PHE A 90 27.31 -6.49 53.39
C PHE A 90 25.88 -6.30 53.94
N LYS A 91 25.70 -6.39 55.27
CA LYS A 91 24.41 -6.17 55.93
C LYS A 91 23.90 -4.75 55.69
N GLN A 92 24.76 -3.74 55.81
CA GLN A 92 24.40 -2.35 55.52
C GLN A 92 23.96 -2.15 54.07
N LYS A 93 24.73 -2.66 53.09
CA LYS A 93 24.35 -2.59 51.67
C LYS A 93 23.02 -3.30 51.41
N ARG A 94 22.81 -4.46 52.02
CA ARG A 94 21.55 -5.20 51.90
C ARG A 94 20.37 -4.42 52.49
N LYS A 95 20.57 -3.73 53.62
CA LYS A 95 19.56 -2.89 54.26
C LYS A 95 19.18 -1.70 53.36
N VAL A 96 20.17 -1.00 52.79
CA VAL A 96 19.94 0.08 51.81
C VAL A 96 19.17 -0.41 50.59
N LEU A 97 19.50 -1.60 50.06
CA LEU A 97 18.76 -2.20 48.95
C LEU A 97 17.32 -2.62 49.32
N GLN A 98 17.08 -2.96 50.59
CA GLN A 98 15.74 -3.23 51.11
C GLN A 98 14.94 -1.95 51.38
N GLU A 99 15.59 -0.83 51.66
CA GLU A 99 14.93 0.48 51.86
C GLU A 99 14.63 1.19 50.53
N MET A 100 15.21 0.74 49.41
CA MET A 100 14.86 1.24 48.08
C MET A 100 13.37 0.97 47.77
N PRO A 101 12.65 1.93 47.17
CA PRO A 101 11.20 1.82 46.92
C PRO A 101 10.81 0.65 45.98
N PHE A 102 11.79 0.03 45.31
CA PHE A 102 11.60 -1.14 44.45
C PHE A 102 11.54 -2.47 45.21
N SER A 103 11.89 -2.50 46.51
CA SER A 103 11.96 -3.74 47.29
C SER A 103 10.57 -4.25 47.75
N SER A 104 9.61 -3.35 47.90
CA SER A 104 8.26 -3.62 48.39
C SER A 104 7.26 -3.90 47.26
N ILE A 105 7.61 -3.57 46.02
CA ILE A 105 6.78 -3.90 44.87
C ILE A 105 6.91 -5.40 44.64
N ARG A 106 5.96 -6.18 45.17
CA ARG A 106 5.82 -7.60 44.85
C ARG A 106 5.95 -7.75 43.33
N ASN A 107 6.94 -8.52 42.89
CA ASN A 107 7.39 -8.66 41.50
C ASN A 107 6.27 -8.74 40.46
N GLY A 108 5.07 -9.23 40.78
CA GLY A 108 3.94 -9.28 39.85
C GLY A 108 3.44 -7.90 39.37
N ALA A 109 3.30 -6.89 40.24
CA ALA A 109 2.74 -5.59 39.83
C ALA A 109 3.75 -4.78 38.99
N PHE A 110 5.03 -4.82 39.37
CA PHE A 110 6.10 -4.19 38.60
C PHE A 110 6.32 -4.90 37.26
N ILE A 111 6.36 -6.23 37.24
CA ILE A 111 6.48 -7.00 36.01
C ILE A 111 5.27 -6.76 35.11
N ASN A 112 4.05 -6.66 35.65
CA ASN A 112 2.87 -6.32 34.83
C ASN A 112 2.90 -4.87 34.31
N SER A 113 3.49 -3.93 35.06
CA SER A 113 3.73 -2.56 34.58
C SER A 113 4.87 -2.45 33.57
N ILE A 114 5.81 -3.39 33.60
CA ILE A 114 6.98 -3.49 32.70
C ILE A 114 6.77 -4.46 31.56
N ASP A 115 5.69 -5.25 31.58
CA ASP A 115 5.24 -6.05 30.44
C ASP A 115 4.62 -5.15 29.37
N THR A 116 5.37 -4.10 29.03
CA THR A 116 5.29 -3.26 27.85
C THR A 116 5.07 -4.12 26.62
N THR A 117 5.55 -5.36 26.59
CA THR A 117 5.25 -6.32 25.54
C THR A 117 3.75 -6.53 25.31
N GLN A 118 2.93 -6.63 26.35
CA GLN A 118 1.48 -6.82 26.19
C GLN A 118 0.79 -5.53 25.76
N CYS A 119 1.14 -4.39 26.37
CA CYS A 119 0.60 -3.08 25.99
C CYS A 119 0.95 -2.73 24.53
N LEU A 120 2.20 -2.94 24.14
CA LEU A 120 2.65 -2.73 22.76
C LEU A 120 1.97 -3.71 21.81
N LYS A 121 1.72 -4.96 22.19
CA LYS A 121 0.97 -5.91 21.36
C LYS A 121 -0.47 -5.46 21.12
N THR A 122 -1.17 -4.98 22.14
CA THR A 122 -2.56 -4.51 21.99
C THR A 122 -2.63 -3.22 21.17
N GLU A 123 -1.70 -2.28 21.38
CA GLU A 123 -1.58 -1.08 20.55
C GLU A 123 -1.26 -1.42 19.09
N LEU A 124 -0.31 -2.33 18.84
CA LEU A 124 0.05 -2.77 17.50
C LEU A 124 -1.14 -3.46 16.81
N GLN A 125 -1.90 -4.29 17.52
CA GLN A 125 -3.15 -4.87 17.00
C GLN A 125 -4.20 -3.80 16.68
N LYS A 126 -4.34 -2.78 17.54
CA LYS A 126 -5.25 -1.65 17.30
C LYS A 126 -4.85 -0.84 16.05
N MET A 127 -3.56 -0.56 15.89
CA MET A 127 -3.03 0.14 14.71
C MET A 127 -3.21 -0.71 13.44
N LYS A 128 -2.98 -2.02 13.52
CA LYS A 128 -3.24 -2.95 12.40
C LYS A 128 -4.72 -2.97 12.01
N GLY A 129 -5.63 -2.93 12.99
CA GLY A 129 -7.07 -2.81 12.76
C GLY A 129 -7.45 -1.54 12.02
N LYS A 130 -6.94 -0.38 12.47
CA LYS A 130 -7.16 0.91 11.81
C LYS A 130 -6.63 0.93 10.38
N LEU A 131 -5.41 0.44 10.16
CA LEU A 131 -4.79 0.39 8.84
C LEU A 131 -5.60 -0.49 7.87
N ASN A 132 -6.13 -1.63 8.35
CA ASN A 132 -6.99 -2.47 7.53
C ASN A 132 -8.32 -1.79 7.18
N GLN A 133 -8.92 -1.05 8.12
CA GLN A 133 -10.14 -0.27 7.85
C GLN A 133 -9.90 0.82 6.81
N GLU A 134 -8.83 1.61 6.95
CA GLU A 134 -8.45 2.63 5.97
C GLU A 134 -8.18 2.01 4.60
N LYS A 135 -7.45 0.88 4.55
CA LYS A 135 -7.24 0.13 3.31
C LYS A 135 -8.55 -0.24 2.63
N THR A 136 -9.51 -0.82 3.37
CA THR A 136 -10.81 -1.18 2.79
C THR A 136 -11.63 0.02 2.31
N LYS A 137 -11.45 1.19 2.95
CA LYS A 137 -12.09 2.43 2.53
C LYS A 137 -11.47 2.95 1.23
N SER A 138 -10.15 3.00 1.14
CA SER A 138 -9.44 3.37 -0.09
C SER A 138 -9.73 2.41 -1.24
N ASP A 139 -9.82 1.10 -0.99
CA ASP A 139 -10.17 0.12 -2.01
C ASP A 139 -11.58 0.35 -2.59
N LYS A 140 -12.54 0.76 -1.74
CA LYS A 140 -13.90 1.15 -2.20
C LYS A 140 -13.87 2.44 -3.02
N GLU A 141 -13.15 3.46 -2.57
CA GLU A 141 -13.01 4.73 -3.30
C GLU A 141 -12.34 4.50 -4.68
N ILE A 142 -11.29 3.67 -4.74
CA ILE A 142 -10.65 3.29 -6.00
C ILE A 142 -11.62 2.55 -6.92
N LYS A 143 -12.43 1.64 -6.38
CA LYS A 143 -13.43 0.92 -7.18
C LYS A 143 -14.47 1.88 -7.77
N GLU A 144 -14.99 2.81 -6.98
CA GLU A 144 -15.95 3.81 -7.44
C GLU A 144 -15.35 4.74 -8.52
N LEU A 145 -14.10 5.15 -8.34
CA LEU A 145 -13.39 5.97 -9.35
C LEU A 145 -13.16 5.21 -10.66
N LYS A 146 -12.87 3.91 -10.60
CA LYS A 146 -12.74 3.06 -11.79
C LYS A 146 -14.06 2.93 -12.55
N GLU A 147 -15.17 2.71 -11.84
CA GLU A 147 -16.50 2.65 -12.45
C GLU A 147 -16.85 3.97 -13.14
N LYS A 148 -16.58 5.13 -12.50
CA LYS A 148 -16.75 6.45 -13.11
C LYS A 148 -15.87 6.68 -14.34
N LEU A 149 -14.64 6.16 -14.33
CA LEU A 149 -13.73 6.28 -15.48
C LEU A 149 -14.25 5.48 -16.68
N ILE A 150 -14.73 4.25 -16.45
CA ILE A 150 -15.33 3.41 -17.50
C ILE A 150 -16.53 4.11 -18.13
N CYS A 151 -17.44 4.67 -17.33
CA CYS A 151 -18.58 5.42 -17.88
C CYS A 151 -18.14 6.61 -18.73
N LYS A 152 -17.09 7.34 -18.33
CA LYS A 152 -16.55 8.45 -19.13
C LYS A 152 -15.89 7.97 -20.42
N GLU A 153 -15.19 6.83 -20.40
CA GLU A 153 -14.60 6.23 -21.59
C GLU A 153 -15.69 5.85 -22.61
N GLU A 154 -16.78 5.24 -22.14
CA GLU A 154 -17.97 4.93 -22.97
C GLU A 154 -18.60 6.19 -23.56
N GLU A 155 -18.79 7.25 -22.75
CA GLU A 155 -19.27 8.55 -23.25
C GLU A 155 -18.34 9.11 -24.34
N THR A 156 -17.02 9.08 -24.13
CA THR A 156 -16.07 9.57 -25.15
C THR A 156 -16.08 8.73 -26.42
N PHE A 157 -16.35 7.43 -26.31
CA PHE A 157 -16.51 6.56 -27.47
C PHE A 157 -17.75 6.95 -28.28
N GLN A 158 -18.88 7.17 -27.60
CA GLN A 158 -20.12 7.65 -28.24
C GLN A 158 -19.89 8.99 -28.95
N TYR A 159 -19.19 9.94 -28.33
CA TYR A 159 -18.84 11.21 -28.98
C TYR A 159 -17.96 11.04 -30.21
N LYS A 160 -17.01 10.09 -30.20
CA LYS A 160 -16.18 9.78 -31.38
C LYS A 160 -17.01 9.21 -32.53
N GLU A 161 -18.00 8.39 -32.23
CA GLU A 161 -18.90 7.84 -33.25
C GLU A 161 -19.79 8.92 -33.87
N VAL A 162 -20.36 9.80 -33.04
CA VAL A 162 -21.18 10.95 -33.51
C VAL A 162 -20.34 11.94 -34.33
N THR A 163 -19.10 12.21 -33.94
CA THR A 163 -18.23 13.11 -34.72
C THR A 163 -17.83 12.50 -36.06
N LYS A 164 -17.64 11.17 -36.12
CA LYS A 164 -17.41 10.47 -37.38
C LYS A 164 -18.61 10.58 -38.32
N THR A 165 -19.83 10.34 -37.84
CA THR A 165 -21.04 10.47 -38.69
C THR A 165 -21.25 11.90 -39.15
N PHE A 166 -20.96 12.90 -38.30
CA PHE A 166 -20.99 14.30 -38.70
C PHE A 166 -19.97 14.61 -39.81
N GLN A 167 -18.75 14.08 -39.70
CA GLN A 167 -17.72 14.26 -40.74
C GLN A 167 -18.14 13.65 -42.08
N GLU A 168 -18.71 12.44 -42.07
CA GLU A 168 -19.25 11.77 -43.26
C GLU A 168 -20.37 12.63 -43.92
N GLN A 169 -21.24 13.25 -43.12
CA GLN A 169 -22.26 14.17 -43.63
C GLN A 169 -21.68 15.42 -44.29
N VAL A 170 -20.63 16.02 -43.69
CA VAL A 170 -19.93 17.16 -44.28
C VAL A 170 -19.34 16.80 -45.64
N GLU A 171 -18.69 15.64 -45.76
CA GLU A 171 -18.12 15.16 -47.03
C GLU A 171 -19.19 14.94 -48.11
N ILE A 172 -20.36 14.41 -47.74
CA ILE A 172 -21.51 14.26 -48.64
C ILE A 172 -21.98 15.64 -49.13
N CYS A 173 -22.16 16.60 -48.23
CA CYS A 173 -22.55 17.96 -48.60
C CYS A 173 -21.54 18.64 -49.54
N GLU A 174 -20.24 18.47 -49.27
CA GLU A 174 -19.17 18.99 -50.15
C GLU A 174 -19.18 18.31 -51.53
N SER A 175 -19.46 17.00 -51.60
CA SER A 175 -19.61 16.27 -52.85
C SER A 175 -20.78 16.79 -53.69
N ILE A 176 -21.96 16.97 -53.08
CA ILE A 176 -23.15 17.53 -53.74
C ILE A 176 -22.84 18.94 -54.25
N ASN A 177 -22.21 19.79 -53.44
CA ASN A 177 -21.82 21.14 -53.85
C ASN A 177 -20.85 21.13 -55.03
N ARG A 178 -19.89 20.19 -55.09
CA ARG A 178 -19.00 20.02 -56.25
C ARG A 178 -19.77 19.63 -57.51
N GLN A 179 -20.71 18.69 -57.42
CA GLN A 179 -21.54 18.27 -58.55
C GLN A 179 -22.42 19.41 -59.08
N LEU A 180 -23.03 20.19 -58.18
CA LEU A 180 -23.85 21.35 -58.56
C LEU A 180 -23.02 22.41 -59.29
N ARG A 181 -21.80 22.72 -58.80
CA ARG A 181 -20.88 23.64 -59.49
C ARG A 181 -20.52 23.17 -60.89
N GLN A 182 -20.18 21.88 -61.04
CA GLN A 182 -19.87 21.30 -62.36
C GLN A 182 -21.07 21.34 -63.32
N LYS A 183 -22.31 21.16 -62.83
CA LYS A 183 -23.52 21.29 -63.66
C LYS A 183 -23.76 22.74 -64.09
N LEU A 184 -23.56 23.70 -63.19
CA LEU A 184 -23.69 25.13 -63.48
C LEU A 184 -22.67 25.60 -64.52
N GLU A 185 -21.43 25.12 -64.47
CA GLU A 185 -20.40 25.43 -65.46
C GLU A 185 -20.74 24.91 -66.87
N LYS A 186 -21.47 23.80 -66.98
CA LYS A 186 -21.82 23.18 -68.28
C LYS A 186 -23.04 23.79 -68.95
N ASN A 187 -23.97 24.38 -68.21
CA ASN A 187 -25.22 24.97 -68.74
C ASN A 187 -25.47 26.36 -68.14
N PRO A 188 -24.78 27.41 -68.63
CA PRO A 188 -24.90 28.77 -68.09
C PRO A 188 -26.22 29.48 -68.47
N THR A 189 -27.00 28.92 -69.40
CA THR A 189 -28.25 29.55 -69.89
C THR A 189 -29.45 29.15 -69.02
N THR A 190 -30.02 30.15 -68.33
CA THR A 190 -31.33 30.11 -67.65
C THR A 190 -31.53 28.95 -66.67
N TYR A 191 -30.54 28.65 -65.84
CA TYR A 191 -30.77 27.88 -64.62
C TYR A 191 -31.21 28.87 -63.53
N ASP A 192 -32.44 28.72 -63.06
CA ASP A 192 -33.10 29.67 -62.18
C ASP A 192 -32.36 29.74 -60.83
N PHE A 193 -31.51 30.76 -60.69
CA PHE A 193 -30.66 30.98 -59.52
C PHE A 193 -31.47 30.97 -58.22
N GLU A 194 -32.75 31.31 -58.31
CA GLU A 194 -33.72 31.28 -57.21
C GLU A 194 -33.99 29.86 -56.70
N ILE A 195 -34.10 28.85 -57.57
CA ILE A 195 -34.37 27.46 -57.16
C ILE A 195 -33.20 26.89 -56.36
N VAL A 196 -31.98 27.09 -56.85
CA VAL A 196 -30.75 26.62 -56.16
C VAL A 196 -30.58 27.34 -54.82
N LYS A 197 -30.90 28.64 -54.77
CA LYS A 197 -30.86 29.43 -53.54
C LYS A 197 -31.92 28.96 -52.52
N GLY A 198 -33.11 28.60 -52.98
CA GLY A 198 -34.18 28.02 -52.15
C GLY A 198 -33.76 26.70 -51.50
N GLN A 199 -33.24 25.76 -52.31
CA GLN A 199 -32.77 24.46 -51.82
C GLN A 199 -31.61 24.61 -50.83
N ARG A 200 -30.64 25.49 -51.12
CA ARG A 200 -29.53 25.77 -50.19
C ARG A 200 -30.03 26.30 -48.85
N ASN A 201 -31.00 27.21 -48.84
CA ASN A 201 -31.56 27.77 -47.62
C ASN A 201 -32.33 26.74 -46.81
N GLN A 202 -33.03 25.82 -47.47
CA GLN A 202 -33.75 24.73 -46.81
C GLN A 202 -32.78 23.77 -46.11
N VAL A 203 -31.70 23.35 -46.77
CA VAL A 203 -30.65 22.52 -46.16
C VAL A 203 -30.00 23.24 -44.96
N LEU A 204 -29.71 24.54 -45.07
CA LEU A 204 -29.16 25.32 -43.95
C LEU A 204 -30.14 25.40 -42.77
N LYS A 205 -31.46 25.51 -43.03
CA LYS A 205 -32.50 25.55 -42.00
C LYS A 205 -32.59 24.22 -41.25
N GLU A 206 -32.52 23.10 -41.96
CA GLU A 206 -32.50 21.77 -41.35
C GLU A 206 -31.23 21.54 -40.52
N ASN A 207 -30.07 21.94 -41.02
CA ASN A 207 -28.82 21.88 -40.27
C ASN A 207 -28.86 22.72 -38.99
N ARG A 208 -29.42 23.94 -39.03
CA ARG A 208 -29.62 24.76 -37.82
C ARG A 208 -30.56 24.07 -36.82
N LYS A 209 -31.61 23.39 -37.29
CA LYS A 209 -32.54 22.65 -36.42
C LYS A 209 -31.84 21.48 -35.72
N LEU A 210 -31.07 20.69 -36.45
CA LEU A 210 -30.30 19.56 -35.91
C LEU A 210 -29.25 20.01 -34.89
N LEU A 211 -28.55 21.11 -35.14
CA LEU A 211 -27.61 21.70 -34.18
C LEU A 211 -28.29 22.13 -32.87
N LYS A 212 -29.50 22.72 -32.96
CA LYS A 212 -30.29 23.05 -31.77
C LYS A 212 -30.69 21.79 -31.01
N GLU A 213 -31.15 20.74 -31.69
CA GLU A 213 -31.49 19.47 -31.04
C GLU A 213 -30.30 18.80 -30.35
N LEU A 214 -29.12 18.81 -30.98
CA LEU A 214 -27.85 18.34 -30.39
C LEU A 214 -27.44 19.15 -29.14
N SER A 215 -27.53 20.48 -29.19
CA SER A 215 -27.26 21.33 -28.04
C SER A 215 -28.21 21.06 -26.87
N ALA A 216 -29.50 20.86 -27.15
CA ALA A 216 -30.52 20.52 -26.15
C ALA A 216 -30.30 19.11 -25.57
N ALA A 217 -29.83 18.14 -26.37
CA ALA A 217 -29.43 16.82 -25.89
C ALA A 217 -28.23 16.91 -24.92
N LYS A 218 -27.23 17.73 -25.25
CA LYS A 218 -26.05 17.98 -24.39
C LYS A 218 -26.40 18.69 -23.08
N GLN A 219 -27.36 19.60 -23.09
CA GLN A 219 -27.86 20.21 -21.86
C GLN A 219 -28.61 19.21 -20.99
N ARG A 220 -29.43 18.34 -21.59
CA ARG A 220 -30.18 17.29 -20.86
C ARG A 220 -29.27 16.26 -20.20
N SER A 221 -28.14 15.89 -20.82
CA SER A 221 -27.16 14.98 -20.19
C SER A 221 -26.43 15.63 -19.00
N ASN A 222 -26.17 16.94 -19.04
CA ASN A 222 -25.53 17.65 -17.93
C ASN A 222 -26.44 17.87 -16.71
N VAL A 223 -27.76 18.05 -16.92
CA VAL A 223 -28.71 18.31 -15.82
C VAL A 223 -28.94 17.07 -14.93
N GLY A 224 -28.70 15.85 -15.45
CA GLY A 224 -28.83 14.61 -14.70
C GLY A 224 -27.80 14.41 -13.57
N HIS A 225 -26.72 15.21 -13.51
CA HIS A 225 -25.62 15.00 -12.57
C HIS A 225 -25.62 15.94 -11.34
N VAL A 226 -26.57 16.89 -11.24
CA VAL A 226 -26.56 17.91 -10.18
C VAL A 226 -27.42 17.52 -8.94
N GLY A 227 -28.02 16.34 -8.93
CA GLY A 227 -29.02 15.93 -7.92
C GLY A 227 -28.56 15.07 -6.74
N LEU A 228 -27.25 14.79 -6.56
CA LEU A 228 -26.76 14.06 -5.38
C LEU A 228 -26.13 15.03 -4.38
N THR A 229 -26.99 15.78 -3.69
CA THR A 229 -26.62 16.51 -2.48
C THR A 229 -26.00 15.57 -1.46
N GLN A 230 -24.81 15.94 -0.97
CA GLN A 230 -24.08 15.24 0.08
C GLN A 230 -24.98 14.93 1.29
N PRO A 231 -24.90 13.72 1.88
CA PRO A 231 -25.52 13.49 3.18
C PRO A 231 -24.79 14.32 4.24
N ASN A 232 -25.54 15.24 4.83
CA ASN A 232 -25.20 16.11 5.93
C ASN A 232 -24.58 15.28 7.07
N ARG A 233 -23.26 15.43 7.31
CA ARG A 233 -22.58 14.83 8.46
C ARG A 233 -22.93 15.64 9.71
N GLY A 234 -23.93 15.19 10.44
CA GLY A 234 -24.17 15.72 11.77
C GLY A 234 -25.45 15.20 12.39
N SER A 235 -25.40 14.02 13.00
CA SER A 235 -25.95 13.76 14.36
C SER A 235 -25.94 12.27 14.69
N ASN A 236 -25.61 12.02 15.96
CA ASN A 236 -25.59 10.74 16.65
C ASN A 236 -26.79 9.84 16.34
N LEU A 237 -26.56 8.54 16.15
CA LEU A 237 -27.60 7.54 16.35
C LEU A 237 -27.08 6.31 17.07
N ARG A 238 -27.65 6.12 18.26
CA ARG A 238 -27.75 4.86 18.98
C ARG A 238 -28.35 3.80 18.05
N TYR A 239 -27.77 2.62 18.12
CA TYR A 239 -28.28 1.39 17.53
C TYR A 239 -29.74 1.14 17.93
N ARG A 240 -30.62 0.92 16.93
CA ARG A 240 -31.78 0.06 17.11
C ARG A 240 -32.07 -0.70 15.82
N ASN A 241 -31.98 -2.03 15.94
CA ASN A 241 -32.43 -3.01 14.96
C ASN A 241 -33.89 -2.75 14.59
N ASN A 242 -34.19 -2.73 13.29
CA ASN A 242 -35.34 -3.47 12.78
C ASN A 242 -35.16 -3.77 11.29
N GLN A 243 -35.13 -5.07 10.99
CA GLN A 243 -35.27 -5.61 9.65
C GLN A 243 -36.74 -5.53 9.26
N GLN A 244 -36.97 -5.14 8.00
CA GLN A 244 -38.09 -5.45 7.09
C GLN A 244 -38.42 -4.17 6.32
N ASN A 245 -38.10 -4.16 5.02
CA ASN A 245 -39.02 -3.65 4.02
C ASN A 245 -38.57 -3.98 2.59
N HIS A 246 -39.61 -4.26 1.79
CA HIS A 246 -39.62 -4.64 0.39
C HIS A 246 -38.73 -3.80 -0.53
N HIS A 247 -37.98 -4.49 -1.39
CA HIS A 247 -37.55 -3.92 -2.67
C HIS A 247 -38.72 -3.97 -3.66
N GLN A 248 -39.25 -2.80 -4.01
CA GLN A 248 -39.91 -2.61 -5.29
C GLN A 248 -38.88 -2.17 -6.34
N PRO A 249 -38.91 -2.73 -7.56
CA PRO A 249 -38.08 -2.27 -8.66
C PRO A 249 -38.67 -0.96 -9.23
N MET A 250 -37.90 0.12 -9.11
CA MET A 250 -38.17 1.37 -9.82
C MET A 250 -37.84 1.16 -11.30
N HIS A 251 -38.84 0.85 -12.12
CA HIS A 251 -38.74 0.94 -13.57
C HIS A 251 -38.85 2.41 -13.98
N SER A 252 -37.72 3.10 -14.10
CA SER A 252 -37.67 4.39 -14.77
C SER A 252 -37.76 4.16 -16.28
N ASN A 253 -38.96 4.29 -16.84
CA ASN A 253 -39.19 4.41 -18.28
C ASN A 253 -38.61 5.76 -18.76
N GLN A 254 -37.30 5.80 -19.03
CA GLN A 254 -36.71 6.86 -19.82
C GLN A 254 -36.82 6.46 -21.29
N ASN A 255 -37.68 7.17 -22.01
CA ASN A 255 -37.81 7.10 -23.46
C ASN A 255 -36.58 7.79 -24.07
N VAL A 256 -35.42 7.14 -23.97
CA VAL A 256 -34.19 7.55 -24.65
C VAL A 256 -34.34 7.06 -26.08
N TYR A 257 -34.65 7.97 -27.01
CA TYR A 257 -34.47 7.67 -28.43
C TYR A 257 -33.02 7.20 -28.61
N SER A 258 -32.84 5.97 -29.06
CA SER A 258 -31.50 5.45 -29.28
C SER A 258 -30.83 6.24 -30.40
N LEU A 259 -29.50 6.33 -30.36
CA LEU A 259 -28.73 6.92 -31.46
C LEU A 259 -29.06 6.27 -32.81
N ALA A 260 -29.51 5.01 -32.81
CA ALA A 260 -30.01 4.32 -33.99
C ALA A 260 -31.31 4.95 -34.53
N ASP A 261 -32.27 5.29 -33.66
CA ASP A 261 -33.54 5.91 -34.06
C ASP A 261 -33.33 7.30 -34.68
N ILE A 262 -32.34 8.05 -34.20
CA ILE A 262 -31.97 9.35 -34.77
C ILE A 262 -31.31 9.14 -36.14
N LYS A 263 -30.41 8.16 -36.26
CA LYS A 263 -29.71 7.85 -37.52
C LYS A 263 -30.68 7.40 -38.61
N ASP A 264 -31.69 6.60 -38.27
CA ASP A 264 -32.69 6.13 -39.23
C ASP A 264 -33.63 7.25 -39.66
N LYS A 265 -34.08 8.12 -38.73
CA LYS A 265 -34.83 9.33 -39.09
C LYS A 265 -34.04 10.27 -40.01
N MET A 266 -32.72 10.39 -39.81
CA MET A 266 -31.89 11.24 -40.68
C MET A 266 -31.74 10.65 -42.09
N LYS A 267 -31.65 9.32 -42.22
CA LYS A 267 -31.65 8.67 -43.54
C LYS A 267 -32.97 8.91 -44.28
N ASP A 268 -34.09 8.79 -43.58
CA ASP A 268 -35.41 9.03 -44.18
C ASP A 268 -35.58 10.47 -44.67
N VAL A 269 -35.08 11.46 -43.92
CA VAL A 269 -35.10 12.87 -44.34
C VAL A 269 -34.23 13.08 -45.59
N VAL A 270 -33.00 12.54 -45.62
CA VAL A 270 -32.12 12.64 -46.80
C VAL A 270 -32.77 11.98 -48.03
N GLN A 271 -33.40 10.83 -47.84
CA GLN A 271 -34.10 10.10 -48.91
C GLN A 271 -35.32 10.88 -49.41
N GLN A 272 -36.16 11.43 -48.53
CA GLN A 272 -37.28 12.31 -48.90
C GLN A 272 -36.80 13.59 -49.62
N THR A 273 -35.65 14.14 -49.22
CA THR A 273 -35.08 15.33 -49.87
C THR A 273 -34.56 15.00 -51.27
N LEU A 274 -34.01 13.79 -51.48
CA LEU A 274 -33.59 13.32 -52.81
C LEU A 274 -34.79 13.04 -53.73
N GLU A 275 -35.87 12.48 -53.20
CA GLU A 275 -37.08 12.14 -53.97
C GLU A 275 -37.94 13.37 -54.31
N SER A 276 -37.88 14.44 -53.51
CA SER A 276 -38.57 15.71 -53.78
C SER A 276 -37.85 16.60 -54.81
N ILE A 277 -36.68 16.21 -55.33
CA ILE A 277 -35.96 16.88 -56.43
C ILE A 277 -36.47 16.41 -57.82
N GLY A 278 -37.72 15.95 -57.91
CA GLY A 278 -38.40 15.73 -59.19
C GLY A 278 -38.57 17.07 -59.95
N PRO A 279 -38.38 17.10 -61.28
CA PRO A 279 -38.29 18.35 -62.05
C PRO A 279 -39.56 19.21 -62.13
N ASP A 280 -40.73 18.73 -61.66
CA ASP A 280 -42.02 19.28 -62.10
C ASP A 280 -42.91 19.88 -61.00
N ASN A 281 -42.42 20.11 -59.78
CA ASN A 281 -43.26 20.71 -58.74
C ASN A 281 -42.43 21.54 -57.77
N ILE A 282 -42.48 22.87 -57.87
CA ILE A 282 -42.55 23.81 -56.74
C ILE A 282 -43.00 25.17 -57.31
N SER A 283 -44.28 25.50 -57.09
CA SER A 283 -44.84 26.84 -57.24
C SER A 283 -44.70 27.59 -55.92
N CYS A 284 -44.38 28.88 -56.03
CA CYS A 284 -44.16 29.88 -54.99
C CYS A 284 -45.11 29.82 -53.78
N ASP A 285 -44.53 30.01 -52.59
CA ASP A 285 -44.97 31.01 -51.62
C ASP A 285 -43.95 31.08 -50.47
N PHE A 286 -43.08 32.10 -50.44
CA PHE A 286 -42.38 32.47 -49.21
C PHE A 286 -41.87 33.93 -49.29
N GLN A 287 -42.77 34.87 -49.01
CA GLN A 287 -42.40 36.18 -48.46
C GLN A 287 -42.62 36.14 -46.94
N GLN A 288 -41.83 36.94 -46.20
CA GLN A 288 -41.82 37.12 -44.74
C GLN A 288 -40.87 36.20 -43.96
N ASN A 289 -39.61 36.63 -43.85
CA ASN A 289 -38.80 36.58 -42.62
C ASN A 289 -37.41 37.13 -42.94
N LYS A 290 -37.24 38.46 -42.84
CA LYS A 290 -35.97 39.13 -43.17
C LYS A 290 -35.43 40.06 -42.09
N ASN A 291 -36.01 40.11 -40.88
CA ASN A 291 -35.70 41.19 -39.93
C ASN A 291 -35.11 40.79 -38.56
N ASP A 292 -34.78 39.51 -38.30
CA ASP A 292 -34.24 39.11 -36.98
C ASP A 292 -32.75 38.69 -36.97
N GLU A 293 -32.03 38.78 -38.10
CA GLU A 293 -30.68 38.21 -38.26
C GLU A 293 -29.52 39.12 -37.78
N TYR A 294 -29.78 40.26 -37.12
CA TYR A 294 -28.73 41.23 -36.74
C TYR A 294 -28.50 41.44 -35.23
N GLN A 295 -29.11 40.66 -34.34
CA GLN A 295 -28.87 40.78 -32.88
C GLN A 295 -28.32 39.52 -32.17
N GLU A 296 -28.13 38.40 -32.86
CA GLU A 296 -27.70 37.14 -32.22
C GLU A 296 -26.18 36.85 -32.33
N GLU A 297 -25.44 37.59 -33.17
CA GLU A 297 -23.99 37.37 -33.37
C GLU A 297 -23.13 37.86 -32.17
N ASP A 298 -23.59 38.87 -31.42
CA ASP A 298 -22.82 39.41 -30.29
C ASP A 298 -22.90 38.53 -29.02
N ALA A 299 -23.97 37.73 -28.86
CA ALA A 299 -24.11 36.81 -27.72
C ALA A 299 -23.26 35.54 -27.88
N ALA A 300 -23.03 35.08 -29.11
CA ALA A 300 -22.22 33.89 -29.39
C ALA A 300 -20.71 34.14 -29.16
N SER A 301 -20.24 35.37 -29.40
CA SER A 301 -18.85 35.77 -29.18
C SER A 301 -18.41 35.61 -27.71
N CYS A 302 -19.25 36.03 -26.76
CA CYS A 302 -18.93 36.00 -25.33
C CYS A 302 -18.82 34.57 -24.76
N SER A 303 -19.68 33.64 -25.21
CA SER A 303 -19.65 32.22 -24.79
C SER A 303 -18.38 31.48 -25.25
N THR A 304 -17.87 31.81 -26.44
CA THR A 304 -16.64 31.19 -26.96
C THR A 304 -15.37 31.66 -26.23
N GLN A 305 -15.40 32.88 -25.68
CA GLN A 305 -14.27 33.41 -24.90
C GLN A 305 -14.18 32.76 -23.52
N GLU A 306 -15.32 32.54 -22.86
CA GLU A 306 -15.38 31.88 -21.56
C GLU A 306 -14.95 30.40 -21.64
N THR A 307 -15.35 29.70 -22.71
CA THR A 307 -14.92 28.31 -22.95
C THR A 307 -13.41 28.20 -23.23
N LYS A 308 -12.82 29.14 -23.97
CA LYS A 308 -11.36 29.23 -24.15
C LYS A 308 -10.63 29.43 -22.83
N ALA A 309 -11.09 30.36 -21.99
CA ALA A 309 -10.49 30.61 -20.68
C ALA A 309 -10.58 29.38 -19.75
N ASN A 310 -11.69 28.64 -19.81
CA ASN A 310 -11.84 27.39 -19.05
C ASN A 310 -10.93 26.28 -19.56
N LEU A 311 -10.74 26.16 -20.88
CA LEU A 311 -9.79 25.21 -21.47
C LEU A 311 -8.35 25.53 -21.06
N GLU A 312 -7.95 26.80 -21.07
CA GLU A 312 -6.63 27.23 -20.61
C GLU A 312 -6.38 26.89 -19.13
N LYS A 313 -7.37 27.12 -18.26
CA LYS A 313 -7.30 26.72 -16.84
C LYS A 313 -7.15 25.21 -16.66
N ILE A 314 -7.84 24.40 -17.48
CA ILE A 314 -7.71 22.94 -17.43
C ILE A 314 -6.32 22.50 -17.90
N ILE A 315 -5.80 23.10 -18.97
CA ILE A 315 -4.45 22.81 -19.47
C ILE A 315 -3.39 23.16 -18.41
N LEU A 316 -3.56 24.28 -17.70
CA LEU A 316 -2.66 24.67 -16.61
C LEU A 316 -2.69 23.65 -15.47
N ARG A 317 -3.88 23.26 -14.99
CA ARG A 317 -4.01 22.23 -13.94
C ARG A 317 -3.43 20.88 -14.37
N LEU A 318 -3.54 20.52 -15.65
CA LEU A 318 -2.92 19.31 -16.18
C LEU A 318 -1.39 19.39 -16.22
N LYS A 319 -0.81 20.57 -16.45
CA LYS A 319 0.64 20.78 -16.35
C LYS A 319 1.12 20.67 -14.90
N GLU A 320 0.45 21.35 -13.97
CA GLU A 320 0.74 21.28 -12.53
C GLU A 320 0.68 19.84 -12.01
N ALA A 321 -0.40 19.11 -12.33
CA ALA A 321 -0.53 17.70 -11.95
C ALA A 321 0.59 16.81 -12.53
N LYS A 322 1.03 17.09 -13.76
CA LYS A 322 2.18 16.36 -14.35
C LYS A 322 3.47 16.65 -13.59
N GLU A 323 3.74 17.91 -13.24
CA GLU A 323 4.92 18.29 -12.45
C GLU A 323 4.91 17.65 -11.06
N GLU A 324 3.76 17.62 -10.39
CA GLU A 324 3.59 16.94 -9.09
C GLU A 324 3.88 15.44 -9.21
N THR A 325 3.35 14.77 -10.23
CA THR A 325 3.62 13.33 -10.43
C THR A 325 5.10 13.05 -10.70
N GLU A 326 5.79 13.94 -11.42
CA GLU A 326 7.23 13.79 -11.70
C GLU A 326 8.07 14.08 -10.44
N GLN A 327 7.62 15.01 -9.59
CA GLN A 327 8.25 15.25 -8.30
C GLN A 327 8.09 14.04 -7.36
N ILE A 328 6.90 13.44 -7.30
CA ILE A 328 6.67 12.21 -6.53
C ILE A 328 7.58 11.09 -7.05
N ARG A 329 7.71 10.92 -8.37
CA ARG A 329 8.61 9.92 -8.96
C ARG A 329 10.07 10.14 -8.53
N ARG A 330 10.56 11.38 -8.57
CA ARG A 330 11.91 11.75 -8.12
C ARG A 330 12.12 11.44 -6.64
N ASN A 331 11.16 11.82 -5.78
CA ASN A 331 11.22 11.54 -4.34
C ASN A 331 11.27 10.02 -4.06
N CYS A 332 10.46 9.23 -4.77
CA CYS A 332 10.48 7.77 -4.63
C CYS A 332 11.83 7.15 -5.05
N GLN A 333 12.42 7.63 -6.15
CA GLN A 333 13.74 7.18 -6.59
C GLN A 333 14.84 7.52 -5.57
N GLU A 334 14.78 8.70 -4.96
CA GLU A 334 15.74 9.11 -3.92
C GLU A 334 15.64 8.26 -2.65
N ILE A 335 14.42 7.92 -2.23
CA ILE A 335 14.17 7.00 -1.11
C ILE A 335 14.73 5.60 -1.40
N ILE A 336 14.51 5.09 -2.62
CA ILE A 336 15.05 3.79 -3.03
C ILE A 336 16.59 3.82 -3.00
N LYS A 337 17.19 4.89 -3.53
CA LYS A 337 18.65 5.07 -3.56
C LYS A 337 19.24 5.11 -2.16
N THR A 338 18.68 5.92 -1.26
CA THR A 338 19.15 6.00 0.14
C THR A 338 19.00 4.66 0.88
N TYR A 339 17.93 3.90 0.62
CA TYR A 339 17.78 2.56 1.17
C TYR A 339 18.87 1.61 0.67
N GLN A 340 19.13 1.60 -0.64
CA GLN A 340 20.19 0.77 -1.24
C GLN A 340 21.58 1.11 -0.67
N GLU A 341 21.93 2.39 -0.58
CA GLU A 341 23.18 2.86 0.04
C GLU A 341 23.28 2.40 1.51
N SER A 342 22.18 2.46 2.26
CA SER A 342 22.16 1.99 3.65
C SER A 342 22.39 0.48 3.79
N GLU A 343 21.88 -0.32 2.85
CA GLU A 343 22.08 -1.77 2.81
C GLU A 343 23.51 -2.12 2.38
N GLU A 344 24.12 -1.38 1.45
CA GLU A 344 25.52 -1.54 1.09
C GLU A 344 26.45 -1.27 2.27
N ILE A 345 26.19 -0.22 3.06
CA ILE A 345 26.95 0.10 4.27
C ILE A 345 26.80 -1.03 5.31
N LYS A 346 25.58 -1.53 5.53
CA LYS A 346 25.33 -2.66 6.45
C LYS A 346 25.99 -3.95 6.00
N SER A 347 26.01 -4.24 4.69
CA SER A 347 26.64 -5.44 4.14
C SER A 347 28.18 -5.36 4.19
N ASN A 348 28.74 -4.17 3.97
CA ASN A 348 30.19 -3.97 3.98
C ASN A 348 30.80 -3.81 5.39
N SER A 349 30.03 -3.34 6.37
CA SER A 349 30.51 -3.14 7.75
C SER A 349 31.03 -4.42 8.44
N PRO A 350 30.31 -5.57 8.41
CA PRO A 350 30.82 -6.85 8.92
C PRO A 350 32.09 -7.30 8.19
N ASN A 351 32.15 -7.15 6.87
CA ASN A 351 33.31 -7.52 6.07
C ASN A 351 34.56 -6.69 6.43
N GLN A 352 34.39 -5.39 6.70
CA GLN A 352 35.48 -4.54 7.19
C GLN A 352 35.94 -4.94 8.60
N GLN A 353 35.01 -5.25 9.51
CA GLN A 353 35.36 -5.73 10.86
C GLN A 353 36.08 -7.08 10.81
N VAL A 354 35.64 -8.01 9.96
CA VAL A 354 36.29 -9.30 9.76
C VAL A 354 37.70 -9.11 9.20
N LYS A 355 37.90 -8.23 8.21
CA LYS A 355 39.24 -7.90 7.69
C LYS A 355 40.15 -7.32 8.78
N LYS A 356 39.67 -6.34 9.57
CA LYS A 356 40.42 -5.76 10.71
C LYS A 356 40.79 -6.83 11.75
N ASN A 357 39.85 -7.69 12.12
CA ASN A 357 40.09 -8.77 13.08
C ASN A 357 41.12 -9.77 12.55
N ARG A 358 41.04 -10.13 11.25
CA ARG A 358 41.99 -11.04 10.61
C ARG A 358 43.42 -10.50 10.63
N LEU A 359 43.59 -9.20 10.36
CA LEU A 359 44.87 -8.50 10.50
C LEU A 359 45.38 -8.49 11.95
N ASN A 360 44.51 -8.18 12.92
CA ASN A 360 44.88 -8.22 14.34
C ASN A 360 45.34 -9.60 14.80
N PHE A 361 44.67 -10.67 14.35
CA PHE A 361 45.09 -12.05 14.62
C PHE A 361 46.45 -12.36 13.98
N TYR A 362 46.70 -11.89 12.75
CA TYR A 362 47.99 -12.05 12.08
C TYR A 362 49.13 -11.39 12.88
N PHE A 363 48.97 -10.12 13.28
CA PHE A 363 49.98 -9.41 14.08
C PHE A 363 50.19 -10.05 15.44
N ARG A 364 49.11 -10.49 16.12
CA ARG A 364 49.22 -11.19 17.40
C ARG A 364 50.00 -12.50 17.26
N ARG A 365 49.79 -13.24 16.16
CA ARG A 365 50.53 -14.47 15.86
C ARG A 365 52.00 -14.19 15.60
N GLN A 366 52.35 -13.13 14.87
CA GLN A 366 53.74 -12.73 14.65
C GLN A 366 54.44 -12.35 15.97
N LYS A 367 53.78 -11.56 16.84
CA LYS A 367 54.31 -11.23 18.17
C LYS A 367 54.56 -12.45 19.05
N ILE A 368 53.72 -13.49 18.94
CA ILE A 368 53.93 -14.75 19.66
C ILE A 368 55.12 -15.52 19.08
N LYS A 369 55.28 -15.55 17.75
CA LYS A 369 56.43 -16.20 17.09
C LYS A 369 57.75 -15.55 17.50
N THR A 370 57.84 -14.21 17.48
CA THR A 370 59.06 -13.50 17.87
C THR A 370 59.40 -13.71 19.34
N LYS A 371 58.40 -13.68 20.24
CA LYS A 371 58.60 -14.01 21.66
C LYS A 371 59.10 -15.44 21.87
N LYS A 372 58.63 -16.41 21.08
CA LYS A 372 59.10 -17.80 21.16
C LYS A 372 60.55 -17.94 20.71
N SER A 373 60.96 -17.27 19.62
CA SER A 373 62.36 -17.25 19.18
C SER A 373 63.27 -16.70 20.28
N TYR A 374 62.89 -15.56 20.86
CA TYR A 374 63.64 -14.93 21.94
C TYR A 374 63.79 -15.82 23.19
N ILE A 375 62.75 -16.57 23.56
CA ILE A 375 62.82 -17.52 24.69
C ILE A 375 63.69 -18.74 24.36
N GLN A 376 63.83 -19.12 23.09
CA GLN A 376 64.71 -20.22 22.67
C GLN A 376 66.19 -19.82 22.59
N GLU A 377 66.47 -18.52 22.45
CA GLU A 377 67.82 -17.96 22.41
C GLU A 377 68.39 -17.67 23.82
N LEU A 378 67.53 -17.64 24.85
CA LEU A 378 67.89 -17.58 26.27
C LEU A 378 68.04 -18.99 26.85
#